data_AF-K2B395-F1
#
_entry.id   AF-K2B395-F1
#
_cell.length_a   1.000
_cell.length_b   1.000
_cell.length_c   1.000
_cell.angle_alpha   90.00
_cell.angle_beta   90.00
_cell.angle_gamma   90.00
#
_symmetry.space_group_name_H-M   'P 1'
#
loop_
_entity.id
_entity.type
_entity.pdbx_description
1 polymer ?
#
loop_
_entity_poly.entity_id
_entity_poly.type
_entity_poly.pdbx_seq_one_letter_code
_entity_poly.pdbx_strand_id
1 'polypeptide(L)'
;MAVIAISIVLVSSLMMNSLISADSSFKLRQSTQALATTDSYIQNAIIKIIRDPNYTGETLTLTSGQVIIEVTGDAPKNILVKSTNLQNDILRQLSVDVNFATDGAVSVSNWGED
;
A
#
# COMPACT_ATOMS: atom_id res chain seq x y z
N MET A 1 -15.29 -44.43 -23.27
CA MET A 1 -14.50 -44.00 -22.10
C MET A 1 -13.57 -42.82 -22.41
N ALA A 2 -12.91 -42.75 -23.57
CA ALA A 2 -12.04 -41.63 -23.94
C ALA A 2 -12.72 -40.24 -23.93
N VAL A 3 -13.95 -40.13 -24.45
CA VAL A 3 -14.70 -38.85 -24.47
C VAL A 3 -14.95 -38.32 -23.05
N ILE A 4 -15.33 -39.19 -22.11
CA ILE A 4 -15.57 -38.81 -20.71
C ILE A 4 -14.28 -38.33 -20.04
N ALA A 5 -13.17 -39.03 -20.28
CA ALA A 5 -11.86 -38.66 -19.75
C ALA A 5 -11.41 -37.28 -20.28
N ILE A 6 -11.58 -37.02 -21.58
CA ILE A 6 -11.26 -35.74 -22.19
C ILE A 6 -12.14 -34.62 -21.61
N SER A 7 -13.45 -34.86 -21.45
CA SER A 7 -14.37 -33.87 -20.87
C SER A 7 -13.98 -33.49 -19.44
N ILE A 8 -13.58 -34.45 -18.60
CA ILE A 8 -13.15 -34.18 -17.23
C ILE A 8 -11.89 -33.31 -17.20
N VAL A 9 -10.92 -33.58 -18.08
CA VAL A 9 -9.69 -32.79 -18.19
C VAL A 9 -9.98 -31.37 -18.67
N LEU A 10 -10.88 -31.20 -19.64
CA LEU A 10 -11.26 -29.87 -20.12
C LEU A 10 -11.97 -29.06 -19.03
N VAL A 11 -12.95 -29.65 -18.35
CA VAL A 11 -13.69 -28.96 -17.28
C VAL A 11 -12.76 -28.59 -16.13
N SER A 12 -11.86 -29.49 -15.71
CA SER A 12 -10.92 -29.19 -14.62
C SER A 12 -9.94 -28.08 -15.01
N SER A 13 -9.47 -28.04 -16.26
CA SER A 13 -8.59 -26.96 -16.75
C SER A 13 -9.29 -25.60 -16.76
N LEU A 14 -10.56 -25.55 -17.17
CA LEU A 14 -11.36 -24.32 -17.17
C LEU A 14 -11.64 -23.81 -15.76
N MET A 15 -11.94 -24.73 -14.83
CA MET A 15 -12.10 -24.38 -13.42
C MET A 15 -10.80 -23.83 -12.82
N MET A 16 -9.66 -24.48 -13.07
CA MET A 16 -8.35 -24.00 -12.60
C MET A 16 -8.03 -22.61 -13.14
N ASN A 17 -8.21 -22.38 -14.44
CA ASN A 17 -7.98 -21.06 -15.05
C ASN A 17 -8.89 -19.98 -14.44
N SER A 18 -10.14 -20.33 -14.13
CA SER A 18 -11.09 -19.40 -13.50
C SER A 18 -10.65 -19.05 -12.08
N LEU A 19 -10.16 -20.03 -11.31
CA LEU A 19 -9.61 -19.81 -9.96
C LEU A 19 -8.37 -18.92 -9.99
N ILE A 20 -7.44 -19.18 -10.92
CA ILE A 20 -6.22 -18.35 -11.09
C ILE A 20 -6.59 -16.90 -11.44
N SER A 21 -7.57 -16.73 -12.33
CA SER A 21 -8.05 -15.40 -12.74
C SER A 21 -8.70 -14.65 -11.56
N ALA A 22 -9.50 -15.36 -10.76
CA ALA A 22 -10.14 -14.80 -9.57
C ALA A 22 -9.11 -14.39 -8.51
N ASP A 23 -8.11 -15.23 -8.22
CA ASP A 23 -7.03 -14.93 -7.27
C ASP A 23 -6.19 -13.72 -7.74
N SER A 24 -5.85 -13.67 -9.02
CA SER A 24 -5.11 -12.55 -9.61
C SER A 24 -5.90 -11.24 -9.49
N SER A 25 -7.20 -11.27 -9.78
CA SER A 25 -8.08 -10.10 -9.66
C SER A 25 -8.22 -9.64 -8.19
N PHE A 26 -8.29 -10.59 -7.25
CA PHE A 26 -8.36 -10.29 -5.83
C PHE A 26 -7.07 -9.62 -5.33
N LYS A 27 -5.90 -10.16 -5.69
CA LYS A 27 -4.59 -9.59 -5.35
C LYS A 27 -4.41 -8.20 -5.94
N LEU A 28 -4.81 -7.99 -7.19
CA LEU A 28 -4.76 -6.68 -7.83
C LEU A 28 -5.62 -5.67 -7.05
N ARG A 29 -6.86 -6.02 -6.70
CA ARG A 29 -7.74 -5.14 -5.92
C ARG A 29 -7.18 -4.79 -4.55
N GLN A 30 -6.68 -5.79 -3.82
CA GLN A 30 -6.06 -5.57 -2.52
C GLN A 30 -4.86 -4.64 -2.63
N SER A 31 -4.05 -4.83 -3.66
CA SER A 31 -2.88 -4.03 -3.94
C SER A 31 -3.21 -2.59 -4.34
N THR A 32 -4.21 -2.37 -5.19
CA THR A 32 -4.71 -1.02 -5.53
C THR A 32 -5.28 -0.32 -4.30
N GLN A 33 -6.02 -1.04 -3.46
CA GLN A 33 -6.55 -0.49 -2.21
C GLN A 33 -5.43 -0.10 -1.24
N ALA A 34 -4.41 -0.95 -1.09
CA ALA A 34 -3.25 -0.65 -0.27
C ALA A 34 -2.51 0.60 -0.76
N LEU A 35 -2.35 0.78 -2.08
CA LEU A 35 -1.71 1.97 -2.64
C LEU A 35 -2.50 3.25 -2.32
N ALA A 36 -3.82 3.25 -2.58
CA ALA A 36 -4.68 4.39 -2.27
C ALA A 36 -4.71 4.72 -0.77
N THR A 37 -4.61 3.67 0.07
CA THR A 37 -4.51 3.80 1.51
C THR A 37 -3.19 4.50 1.88
N THR A 38 -2.06 3.99 1.40
CA THR A 38 -0.72 4.55 1.64
C THR A 38 -0.62 6.01 1.18
N ASP A 39 -1.11 6.35 -0.02
CA ASP A 39 -1.16 7.73 -0.53
C ASP A 39 -1.93 8.68 0.41
N SER A 40 -3.09 8.24 0.88
CA SER A 40 -3.93 9.03 1.79
C SER A 40 -3.25 9.26 3.13
N TYR A 41 -2.51 8.27 3.63
CA TYR A 41 -1.79 8.37 4.89
C TYR A 41 -0.53 9.22 4.80
N ILE A 42 0.14 9.27 3.64
CA ILE A 42 1.20 10.26 3.41
C ILE A 42 0.66 11.67 3.48
N GLN A 43 -0.46 11.96 2.80
CA GLN A 43 -1.06 13.29 2.84
C GLN A 43 -1.47 13.68 4.27
N ASN A 44 -2.01 12.74 5.03
CA ASN A 44 -2.33 12.94 6.43
C ASN A 44 -1.06 13.19 7.27
N ALA A 45 0.00 12.43 7.06
CA ALA A 45 1.29 12.63 7.73
C ALA A 45 1.86 14.02 7.44
N ILE A 46 1.80 14.50 6.20
CA ILE A 46 2.20 15.87 5.84
C ILE A 46 1.42 16.90 6.65
N ILE A 47 0.08 16.78 6.73
CA ILE A 47 -0.76 17.69 7.52
C ILE A 47 -0.40 17.61 9.01
N LYS A 48 -0.15 16.40 9.54
CA LYS A 48 0.26 16.20 10.93
C LYS A 48 1.60 16.88 11.23
N ILE A 49 2.57 16.80 10.33
CA ILE A 49 3.87 17.47 10.48
C ILE A 49 3.74 18.99 10.45
N ILE A 50 2.88 19.55 9.58
CA ILE A 50 2.62 21.00 9.55
C ILE A 50 2.07 21.48 10.91
N ARG A 51 1.20 20.68 11.53
CA ARG A 51 0.60 21.00 12.83
C ARG A 51 1.54 20.73 14.00
N ASP A 52 2.32 19.65 13.93
CA ASP A 52 3.30 19.23 14.92
C ASP A 52 4.61 18.84 14.22
N PRO A 53 5.59 19.77 14.14
CA PRO A 53 6.86 19.52 13.48
C PRO A 53 7.68 18.35 14.07
N ASN A 54 7.35 17.93 15.30
CA ASN A 54 8.00 16.82 15.99
C ASN A 54 7.31 15.46 15.78
N TYR A 55 6.26 15.40 14.95
CA TYR A 55 5.60 14.15 14.62
C TYR A 55 6.59 13.16 13.96
N THR A 56 6.75 11.98 14.57
CA THR A 56 7.69 10.93 14.13
C THR A 56 7.02 9.75 13.43
N GLY A 57 5.69 9.71 13.39
CA GLY A 57 4.93 8.59 12.83
C GLY A 57 3.95 7.96 13.81
N GLU A 58 3.25 6.92 13.35
CA GLU A 58 2.31 6.12 14.13
C GLU A 58 1.97 4.81 13.41
N THR A 59 1.39 3.85 14.13
CA THR A 59 0.81 2.65 13.54
C THR A 59 -0.69 2.66 13.73
N LEU A 60 -1.43 2.43 12.65
CA LEU A 60 -2.89 2.41 12.63
C LEU A 60 -3.38 1.01 12.26
N THR A 61 -4.16 0.40 13.14
CA THR A 61 -4.79 -0.89 12.88
C THR A 61 -6.11 -0.68 12.14
N LEU A 62 -6.24 -1.33 10.98
CA LEU A 62 -7.43 -1.37 10.16
C LEU A 62 -8.04 -2.77 10.21
N THR A 63 -9.30 -2.91 9.78
CA THR A 63 -9.93 -4.25 9.66
C THR A 63 -9.23 -5.13 8.62
N SER A 64 -8.51 -4.55 7.67
CA SER A 64 -7.81 -5.25 6.59
C SER A 64 -6.31 -5.48 6.83
N GLY A 65 -5.76 -5.00 7.95
CA GLY A 65 -4.32 -5.04 8.22
C GLY A 65 -3.85 -3.81 9.00
N GLN A 66 -2.63 -3.34 8.77
CA GLN A 66 -2.09 -2.16 9.44
C GLN A 66 -1.52 -1.15 8.44
N VAL A 67 -1.43 0.10 8.89
CA VAL A 67 -0.65 1.13 8.20
C VAL A 67 0.38 1.66 9.18
N ILE A 68 1.65 1.58 8.80
CA ILE A 68 2.78 2.05 9.60
C ILE A 68 3.30 3.30 8.91
N ILE A 69 3.34 4.41 9.64
CA ILE A 69 3.87 5.70 9.21
C ILE A 69 5.15 5.93 10.01
N GLU A 70 6.25 6.19 9.31
CA GLU A 70 7.56 6.50 9.89
C GLU A 70 8.03 7.83 9.28
N VAL A 71 8.36 8.80 10.12
CA VAL A 71 8.92 10.09 9.68
C VAL A 71 10.33 10.20 10.22
N THR A 72 11.28 10.36 9.30
CA THR A 72 12.71 10.45 9.62
C THR A 72 13.35 11.65 8.93
N GLY A 73 14.55 12.04 9.36
CA GLY A 73 15.27 13.19 8.80
C GLY A 73 14.78 14.55 9.31
N ASP A 74 15.55 15.59 8.99
CA ASP A 74 15.33 16.95 9.46
C ASP A 74 14.93 17.92 8.33
N ALA A 75 15.66 17.91 7.21
CA ALA A 75 15.34 18.68 6.00
C ALA A 75 16.08 18.11 4.77
N PRO A 76 15.39 17.45 3.81
CA PRO A 76 13.97 17.10 3.83
C PRO A 76 13.64 16.03 4.87
N LYS A 77 12.41 16.02 5.36
CA LYS A 77 11.84 14.91 6.13
C LYS A 77 11.44 13.81 5.16
N ASN A 78 11.84 12.58 5.43
CA ASN A 78 11.41 11.39 4.72
C ASN A 78 10.19 10.79 5.43
N ILE A 79 9.07 10.72 4.72
CA ILE A 79 7.83 10.10 5.18
C ILE A 79 7.70 8.75 4.50
N LEU A 80 7.83 7.68 5.27
CA LEU A 80 7.69 6.30 4.82
C LEU A 80 6.36 5.74 5.32
N VAL A 81 5.51 5.28 4.41
CA VAL A 81 4.23 4.65 4.76
C VAL A 81 4.16 3.26 4.18
N LYS A 82 3.85 2.29 5.05
CA LYS A 82 3.74 0.86 4.72
C LYS A 82 2.33 0.40 5.02
N SER A 83 1.65 -0.15 4.02
CA SER A 83 0.38 -0.85 4.21
C SER A 83 0.64 -2.35 4.29
N THR A 84 0.09 -3.01 5.31
CA THR A 84 0.21 -4.46 5.53
C THR A 84 -1.15 -5.15 5.45
N ASN A 85 -1.13 -6.45 5.15
CA ASN A 85 -2.29 -7.32 5.33
C ASN A 85 -2.44 -7.78 6.80
N LEU A 86 -3.43 -8.63 7.09
CA LEU A 86 -3.66 -9.21 8.42
C LEU A 86 -2.53 -10.15 8.90
N GLN A 87 -1.71 -10.65 7.97
CA GLN A 87 -0.54 -11.47 8.26
C GLN A 87 0.73 -10.64 8.49
N ASN A 88 0.62 -9.30 8.43
CA ASN A 88 1.72 -8.34 8.49
C ASN A 88 2.68 -8.37 7.29
N ASP A 89 2.28 -8.97 6.17
CA ASP A 89 3.03 -8.83 4.91
C ASP A 89 2.80 -7.44 4.34
N ILE A 90 3.87 -6.80 3.88
CA ILE A 90 3.80 -5.50 3.21
C ILE A 90 3.13 -5.69 1.84
N LEU A 91 2.02 -4.99 1.63
CA LEU A 91 1.30 -4.95 0.37
C LEU A 91 1.82 -3.83 -0.53
N ARG A 92 2.06 -2.66 0.06
CA ARG A 92 2.54 -1.44 -0.62
C ARG A 92 3.37 -0.61 0.33
N GLN A 93 4.43 0.00 -0.20
CA GLN A 93 5.28 0.93 0.50
C GLN A 93 5.49 2.17 -0.37
N LEU A 94 5.36 3.35 0.22
CA LEU A 94 5.59 4.61 -0.47
C LEU A 94 6.46 5.51 0.40
N SER A 95 7.39 6.20 -0.24
CA SER A 95 8.36 7.08 0.40
C SER A 95 8.29 8.45 -0.26
N VAL A 96 8.20 9.48 0.57
CA VAL A 96 8.07 10.87 0.11
C VAL A 96 9.01 11.76 0.89
N ASP A 97 9.82 12.53 0.16
CA ASP A 97 10.70 13.53 0.74
C ASP A 97 10.01 14.88 0.69
N VAL A 98 9.80 15.48 1.87
CA VAL A 98 9.06 16.72 2.04
C VAL A 98 9.92 17.73 2.78
N ASN A 99 10.05 18.91 2.19
CA ASN A 99 10.68 20.06 2.83
C ASN A 99 9.60 21.01 3.36
N PHE A 100 9.73 21.38 4.62
CA PHE A 100 8.83 22.30 5.31
C PHE A 100 9.59 23.61 5.56
N ALA A 101 9.26 24.65 4.80
CA ALA A 101 9.88 25.96 4.94
C ALA A 101 9.31 26.72 6.14
N THR A 102 10.09 27.67 6.66
CA THR A 102 9.74 28.49 7.84
C THR A 102 8.59 29.48 7.59
N ASP A 103 8.27 29.76 6.33
CA ASP A 103 7.11 30.57 5.92
C ASP A 103 5.81 29.75 5.82
N GLY A 104 5.87 28.45 6.11
CA GLY A 104 4.75 27.52 5.99
C GLY A 104 4.58 26.90 4.61
N ALA A 105 5.48 27.19 3.64
CA ALA A 105 5.47 26.52 2.36
C ALA A 105 5.93 25.06 2.50
N VAL A 106 5.25 24.15 1.79
CA VAL A 106 5.58 22.72 1.75
C VAL A 106 5.95 22.37 0.32
N SER A 107 7.14 21.79 0.12
CA SER A 107 7.57 21.30 -1.18
C SER A 107 7.91 19.82 -1.11
N VAL A 108 7.37 19.05 -2.04
CA VAL A 108 7.69 17.63 -2.21
C VAL A 108 8.80 17.50 -3.24
N SER A 109 9.92 16.89 -2.87
CA SER A 109 11.06 16.67 -3.77
C SER A 109 11.08 15.28 -4.39
N ASN A 110 10.45 14.30 -3.76
CA ASN A 110 10.37 12.93 -4.22
C ASN A 110 9.05 12.30 -3.80
N TRP A 111 8.44 11.51 -4.67
CA TRP A 111 7.25 10.72 -4.39
C TRP A 111 7.35 9.41 -5.17
N GLY A 112 7.70 8.33 -4.48
CA GLY A 112 8.02 7.06 -5.13
C GLY A 112 7.52 5.84 -4.36
N GLU A 113 7.20 4.80 -5.14
CA GLU A 113 6.94 3.46 -4.64
C GLU A 113 8.26 2.67 -4.64
N ASP A 114 8.54 2.03 -3.51
CA ASP A 114 9.68 1.11 -3.33
C ASP A 114 9.22 -0.35 -3.44
#